data_AF-I2FZK9-F1
#
_entry.id   AF-I2FZK9-F1
#
_cell.length_a   1.000
_cell.length_b   1.000
_cell.length_c   1.000
_cell.angle_alpha   90.00
_cell.angle_beta   90.00
_cell.angle_gamma   90.00
#
_symmetry.space_group_name_H-M   'P 1'
#
loop_
_entity.id
_entity.type
_entity.pdbx_description
1 polymer ?
#
loop_
_entity_poly.entity_id
_entity_poly.type
_entity_poly.pdbx_seq_one_letter_code
_entity_poly.pdbx_strand_id
1 'polypeptide(L)'
;MSLRQRPLQASNSTSRTTFEPPGQPTNPTQPNCHPFTPPPRKGIRLNRILGRIVPIILLIYIAFAYDLVVVRYAHRHLYLQRRRTLLPIVWLLPAHGLFLWSLRAYLRVFFAHSPQYTNKCSGLISWLRTNFGAAFPDPDEAQQLEQQRLNTLATSLSNTEVKIELCQADGQPLRCWRDNCRARLKAFRMRHCGDCGTCRVGFDHHCAWFDNDVTAPATLRAFVAFLVSIPPLYVIAFGPLFPSAWQTLKQIKDFTASDAVIRSKWYNKWYSWIGGPAFRWIVGYALRAKRWPKSSKDRWPHESPRTPVLVALGAVFVFVATALAASSLTQLRKGMLTVDLERAKAYGKLRLQMEKLEKLTNGSDVEKLTAMRQKMETLSPTQYFKVSTKDKNSGEEKESIVALSPEEGLLSRGSAWANIGRLLGLKQASSSDGPAWLLSEPALRKILQAAALLPRENSN
;
A
#
# COMPACT_ATOMS: atom_id res chain seq x y z
N MET A 1 0.70 9.00 -4.93
CA MET A 1 0.04 7.86 -5.59
C MET A 1 -0.93 8.38 -6.63
N SER A 2 -0.82 7.95 -7.89
CA SER A 2 -1.73 8.40 -8.94
C SER A 2 -3.03 7.60 -8.87
N LEU A 3 -4.03 8.11 -8.15
CA LEU A 3 -5.42 7.62 -8.20
C LEU A 3 -6.13 7.96 -9.53
N ARG A 4 -5.39 8.38 -10.57
CA ARG A 4 -5.98 8.61 -11.90
C ARG A 4 -6.49 7.30 -12.44
N GLN A 5 -7.77 7.01 -12.20
CA GLN A 5 -8.51 6.25 -13.15
C GLN A 5 -8.71 7.14 -14.37
N ARG A 6 -8.12 6.77 -15.51
CA ARG A 6 -8.53 7.41 -16.77
C ARG A 6 -10.01 7.09 -16.92
N PRO A 7 -10.88 8.11 -17.07
CA PRO A 7 -12.23 7.88 -17.56
C PRO A 7 -12.09 7.05 -18.83
N LEU A 8 -12.92 6.01 -18.96
CA LEU A 8 -13.17 5.46 -20.28
C LEU A 8 -13.72 6.64 -21.08
N GLN A 9 -12.97 7.11 -22.09
CA GLN A 9 -13.51 8.09 -23.02
C GLN A 9 -14.74 7.43 -23.63
N ALA A 10 -15.92 7.95 -23.31
CA ALA A 10 -17.09 7.70 -24.13
C ALA A 10 -16.72 8.21 -25.51
N SER A 11 -16.53 7.29 -26.46
CA SER A 11 -16.36 7.66 -27.85
C SER A 11 -17.66 8.29 -28.29
N ASN A 12 -17.70 9.62 -28.38
CA ASN A 12 -18.77 10.32 -29.08
C ASN A 12 -18.67 9.86 -30.55
N SER A 13 -19.47 8.86 -30.91
CA SER A 13 -19.77 8.56 -32.30
C SER A 13 -20.65 9.70 -32.79
N THR A 14 -20.05 10.79 -33.24
CA THR A 14 -20.69 11.73 -34.15
C THR A 14 -21.13 10.93 -35.37
N SER A 15 -22.42 10.62 -35.42
CA SER A 15 -23.14 10.08 -36.57
C SER A 15 -22.93 11.03 -37.74
N ARG A 16 -21.95 10.71 -38.59
CA ARG A 16 -21.85 11.28 -39.92
C ARG A 16 -22.99 10.66 -40.73
N THR A 17 -24.00 11.46 -41.05
CA THR A 17 -25.09 11.12 -41.95
C THR A 17 -24.51 10.86 -43.35
N THR A 18 -24.15 9.62 -43.61
CA THR A 18 -23.92 9.11 -44.96
C THR A 18 -25.25 8.55 -45.45
N PHE A 19 -25.76 9.10 -46.55
CA PHE A 19 -26.92 8.57 -47.27
C PHE A 19 -26.64 7.11 -47.66
N GLU A 20 -27.43 6.18 -47.12
CA GLU A 20 -27.43 4.76 -47.49
C GLU A 20 -28.42 4.55 -48.64
N PRO A 21 -28.02 3.86 -49.73
CA PRO A 21 -28.95 3.47 -50.79
C PRO A 21 -29.86 2.31 -50.33
N PRO A 22 -31.10 2.24 -50.85
CA PRO A 22 -32.06 1.22 -50.44
C PRO A 22 -31.70 -0.13 -51.07
N GLY A 23 -31.52 -1.18 -50.24
CA GLY A 23 -31.61 -2.56 -50.74
C GLY A 23 -30.64 -3.62 -50.19
N GLN A 24 -30.20 -3.55 -48.93
CA GLN A 24 -29.48 -4.69 -48.32
C GLN A 24 -30.18 -5.29 -47.09
N PRO A 25 -30.31 -6.63 -47.01
CA PRO A 25 -30.97 -7.31 -45.91
C PRO A 25 -30.18 -7.15 -44.61
N THR A 26 -30.91 -6.81 -43.55
CA THR A 26 -30.45 -6.57 -42.18
C THR A 26 -29.80 -7.82 -41.59
N ASN A 27 -28.47 -7.79 -41.44
CA ASN A 27 -27.74 -8.78 -40.66
C ASN A 27 -27.96 -8.54 -39.15
N PRO A 28 -28.09 -9.60 -38.34
CA PRO A 28 -28.29 -9.50 -36.91
C PRO A 28 -27.08 -8.87 -36.22
N THR A 29 -27.34 -7.70 -35.62
CA THR A 29 -26.69 -7.04 -34.48
C THR A 29 -25.37 -7.67 -34.02
N GLN A 30 -24.24 -7.16 -34.53
CA GLN A 30 -22.94 -7.46 -33.95
C GLN A 30 -22.84 -6.85 -32.53
N PRO A 31 -22.39 -7.61 -31.51
CA PRO A 31 -22.20 -7.09 -30.17
C PRO A 31 -21.09 -6.02 -30.16
N ASN A 32 -21.41 -4.87 -29.58
CA ASN A 32 -20.56 -3.69 -29.38
C ASN A 32 -19.05 -3.99 -29.28
N CYS A 33 -18.35 -3.84 -30.39
CA CYS A 33 -16.89 -3.82 -30.41
C CYS A 33 -16.41 -2.52 -29.75
N HIS A 34 -15.96 -2.59 -28.49
CA HIS A 34 -15.33 -1.47 -27.83
C HIS A 34 -14.09 -1.01 -28.63
N PRO A 35 -13.93 0.29 -28.91
CA PRO A 35 -12.82 0.79 -29.70
C PRO A 35 -11.48 0.44 -29.02
N PHE A 36 -10.59 -0.15 -29.82
CA PHE A 36 -9.24 -0.55 -29.40
C PHE A 36 -8.45 0.71 -29.01
N THR A 37 -8.45 1.07 -27.72
CA THR A 37 -7.61 2.17 -27.24
C THR A 37 -6.14 1.81 -27.42
N PRO A 38 -5.33 2.61 -28.13
CA PRO A 38 -3.92 2.31 -28.35
C PRO A 38 -3.19 2.15 -27.02
N PRO A 39 -2.21 1.23 -26.94
CA PRO A 39 -1.52 0.94 -25.70
C PRO A 39 -0.87 2.24 -25.16
N PRO A 40 -1.09 2.57 -23.87
CA PRO A 40 -0.59 3.82 -23.31
C PRO A 40 0.93 3.91 -23.49
N ARG A 41 1.41 5.05 -23.99
CA ARG A 41 2.85 5.34 -24.11
C ARG A 41 3.51 5.05 -22.76
N LYS A 42 4.50 4.14 -22.77
CA LYS A 42 5.26 3.68 -21.61
C LYS A 42 6.18 4.81 -21.10
N GLY A 43 5.60 5.85 -20.49
CA GLY A 43 6.38 6.84 -19.76
C GLY A 43 7.15 6.16 -18.62
N ILE A 44 8.41 6.54 -18.43
CA ILE A 44 9.22 6.11 -17.28
C ILE A 44 8.49 6.61 -16.03
N ARG A 45 7.96 5.67 -15.23
CA ARG A 45 7.31 6.01 -13.97
C ARG A 45 8.37 6.17 -12.90
N LEU A 46 8.58 7.40 -12.43
CA LEU A 46 9.56 7.72 -11.39
C LEU A 46 9.45 6.80 -10.17
N ASN A 47 8.23 6.43 -9.77
CA ASN A 47 7.97 5.50 -8.66
C ASN A 47 8.65 4.13 -8.84
N ARG A 48 8.75 3.63 -10.08
CA ARG A 48 9.39 2.34 -10.37
C ARG A 48 10.90 2.41 -10.26
N ILE A 49 11.49 3.55 -10.62
CA ILE A 49 12.93 3.78 -10.42
C ILE A 49 13.21 3.91 -8.93
N LEU A 50 12.42 4.73 -8.22
CA LEU A 50 12.55 4.91 -6.78
C LEU A 50 12.38 3.56 -6.05
N GLY A 51 11.40 2.75 -6.47
CA GLY A 51 11.15 1.42 -5.94
C GLY A 51 12.37 0.50 -5.97
N ARG A 52 13.21 0.59 -6.99
CA ARG A 52 14.43 -0.21 -7.14
C ARG A 52 15.61 0.34 -6.35
N ILE A 53 15.71 1.65 -6.23
CA ILE A 53 16.84 2.32 -5.57
C ILE A 53 16.71 2.25 -4.05
N VAL A 54 15.50 2.43 -3.51
CA VAL A 54 15.25 2.51 -2.08
C VAL A 54 15.70 1.25 -1.30
N PRO A 55 15.40 0.01 -1.74
CA PRO A 55 15.90 -1.22 -1.10
C PRO A 55 17.43 -1.29 -1.04
N ILE A 56 18.12 -0.81 -2.07
CA ILE A 56 19.60 -0.78 -2.12
C ILE A 56 20.14 0.20 -1.07
N ILE A 57 19.56 1.40 -0.98
CA ILE A 57 19.93 2.39 0.05
C ILE A 57 19.71 1.81 1.45
N LEU A 58 18.58 1.13 1.67
CA LEU A 58 18.25 0.50 2.96
C LEU A 58 19.26 -0.60 3.31
N LEU A 59 19.64 -1.45 2.35
CA LEU A 59 20.63 -2.51 2.56
C LEU A 59 22.00 -1.93 2.94
N ILE A 60 22.44 -0.87 2.26
CA ILE A 60 23.69 -0.17 2.57
C ILE A 60 23.64 0.39 4.00
N TYR A 61 22.54 1.06 4.37
CA TYR A 61 22.34 1.57 5.73
C TYR A 61 22.40 0.44 6.77
N ILE A 62 21.69 -0.66 6.55
CA ILE A 62 21.66 -1.82 7.46
C ILE A 62 23.07 -2.41 7.62
N ALA A 63 23.84 -2.55 6.54
CA ALA A 63 25.21 -3.06 6.60
C ALA A 63 26.11 -2.17 7.48
N PHE A 64 26.03 -0.84 7.32
CA PHE A 64 26.78 0.10 8.14
C PHE A 64 26.31 0.14 9.60
N ALA A 65 25.00 0.05 9.83
CA ALA A 65 24.43 -0.03 11.17
C ALA A 65 24.90 -1.31 11.87
N TYR A 66 24.90 -2.45 11.18
CA TYR A 66 25.33 -3.73 11.71
C TYR A 66 26.83 -3.74 12.04
N ASP A 67 27.70 -3.24 11.14
CA ASP A 67 29.14 -3.05 11.43
C ASP A 67 29.37 -2.19 12.68
N LEU A 68 28.64 -1.07 12.80
CA LEU A 68 28.77 -0.17 13.93
C LEU A 68 28.35 -0.84 15.25
N VAL A 69 27.17 -1.46 15.28
CA VAL A 69 26.56 -2.05 16.49
C VAL A 69 27.31 -3.32 16.90
N VAL A 70 27.49 -4.27 15.98
CA VAL A 70 28.00 -5.61 16.31
C VAL A 70 29.52 -5.64 16.32
N VAL A 71 30.18 -5.14 15.27
CA VAL A 71 31.64 -5.28 15.13
C VAL A 71 32.37 -4.23 15.95
N ARG A 72 32.03 -2.94 15.78
CA ARG A 72 32.79 -1.85 16.42
C ARG A 72 32.44 -1.65 17.89
N TYR A 73 31.15 -1.65 18.22
CA TYR A 73 30.71 -1.40 19.59
C TYR A 73 30.71 -2.69 20.43
N ALA A 74 29.95 -3.71 20.05
CA ALA A 74 29.85 -4.93 20.87
C ALA A 74 31.18 -5.69 20.95
N HIS A 75 31.73 -6.08 19.79
CA HIS A 75 32.92 -6.93 19.77
C HIS A 75 34.20 -6.15 20.11
N ARG A 76 34.54 -5.09 19.37
CA ARG A 76 35.81 -4.38 19.62
C ARG A 76 35.81 -3.60 20.93
N HIS A 77 34.74 -2.87 21.25
CA HIS A 77 34.74 -2.03 22.44
C HIS A 77 34.35 -2.79 23.72
N LEU A 78 33.19 -3.45 23.76
CA LEU A 78 32.74 -4.11 24.99
C LEU A 78 33.54 -5.40 25.28
N TYR A 79 33.70 -6.27 24.27
CA TYR A 79 34.36 -7.56 24.47
C TYR A 79 35.89 -7.44 24.54
N LEU A 80 36.55 -6.89 23.51
CA LEU A 80 38.02 -6.85 23.49
C LEU A 80 38.62 -5.81 24.45
N GLN A 81 38.12 -4.57 24.43
CA GLN A 81 38.72 -3.47 25.22
C GLN A 81 38.24 -3.43 26.68
N ARG A 82 36.93 -3.55 26.91
CA ARG A 82 36.35 -3.50 28.27
C ARG A 82 36.28 -4.86 28.96
N ARG A 83 36.62 -5.96 28.27
CA ARG A 83 36.57 -7.34 28.78
C ARG A 83 35.20 -7.75 29.35
N ARG A 84 34.11 -7.14 28.84
CA ARG A 84 32.73 -7.46 29.23
C ARG A 84 32.12 -8.43 28.22
N THR A 85 31.95 -9.69 28.59
CA THR A 85 31.44 -10.76 27.70
C THR A 85 29.93 -10.91 27.77
N LEU A 86 29.36 -10.92 28.99
CA LEU A 86 27.93 -11.18 29.20
C LEU A 86 27.05 -10.04 28.66
N LEU A 87 27.46 -8.79 28.87
CA LEU A 87 26.71 -7.61 28.46
C LEU A 87 26.39 -7.59 26.95
N PRO A 88 27.38 -7.72 26.03
CA PRO A 88 27.07 -7.74 24.61
C PRO A 88 26.23 -8.96 24.20
N ILE A 89 26.35 -10.11 24.87
CA ILE A 89 25.50 -11.29 24.56
C ILE A 89 24.04 -11.03 24.91
N VAL A 90 23.76 -10.61 26.15
CA VAL A 90 22.40 -10.34 26.65
C VAL A 90 21.71 -9.25 25.82
N TRP A 91 22.47 -8.28 25.34
CA TRP A 91 21.97 -7.18 24.51
C TRP A 91 21.81 -7.55 23.03
N LEU A 92 22.79 -8.22 22.43
CA LEU A 92 22.76 -8.55 21.00
C LEU A 92 21.77 -9.65 20.67
N LEU A 93 21.51 -10.60 21.58
CA LEU A 93 20.58 -11.70 21.31
C LEU A 93 19.15 -11.21 20.97
N PRO A 94 18.49 -10.38 21.79
CA PRO A 94 17.19 -9.81 21.43
C PRO A 94 17.27 -8.87 20.21
N ALA A 95 18.38 -8.13 20.05
CA ALA A 95 18.59 -7.28 18.88
C ALA A 95 18.61 -8.09 17.57
N HIS A 96 19.32 -9.22 17.55
CA HIS A 96 19.38 -10.13 16.40
C HIS A 96 18.05 -10.82 16.15
N GLY A 97 17.38 -11.30 17.20
CA GLY A 97 16.05 -11.91 17.06
C GLY A 97 15.05 -10.96 16.39
N LEU A 98 15.01 -9.71 16.87
CA LEU A 98 14.13 -8.70 16.30
C LEU A 98 14.59 -8.20 14.92
N PHE A 99 15.89 -8.15 14.65
CA PHE A 99 16.44 -7.87 13.32
C PHE A 99 16.03 -8.94 12.31
N LEU A 100 16.19 -10.23 12.64
CA LEU A 100 15.80 -11.35 11.78
C LEU A 100 14.28 -11.39 11.56
N TRP A 101 13.49 -11.10 12.59
CA TRP A 101 12.03 -10.94 12.45
C TRP A 101 11.68 -9.82 11.47
N SER A 102 12.28 -8.65 11.65
CA SER A 102 12.06 -7.48 10.78
C SER A 102 12.49 -7.76 9.35
N LEU A 103 13.66 -8.39 9.16
CA LEU A 103 14.18 -8.78 7.85
C LEU A 103 13.24 -9.79 7.18
N ARG A 104 12.77 -10.81 7.90
CA ARG A 104 11.81 -11.78 7.37
C ARG A 104 10.51 -11.10 6.94
N ALA A 105 9.99 -10.17 7.75
CA ALA A 105 8.80 -9.39 7.42
C ALA A 105 9.03 -8.50 6.17
N TYR A 106 10.20 -7.88 6.06
CA TYR A 106 10.59 -7.10 4.88
C TYR A 106 10.64 -7.97 3.62
N LEU A 107 11.36 -9.10 3.67
CA LEU A 107 11.52 -10.01 2.54
C LEU A 107 10.19 -10.63 2.08
N ARG A 108 9.26 -10.90 3.02
CA ARG A 108 7.89 -11.33 2.72
C ARG A 108 7.14 -10.38 1.80
N VAL A 109 7.31 -9.07 1.99
CA VAL A 109 6.68 -8.06 1.13
C VAL A 109 7.51 -7.85 -0.14
N PHE A 110 8.83 -7.68 -0.02
CA PHE A 110 9.73 -7.39 -1.14
C PHE A 110 9.68 -8.49 -2.21
N PHE A 111 9.77 -9.75 -1.80
CA PHE A 111 9.73 -10.91 -2.70
C PHE A 111 8.32 -11.45 -2.97
N ALA A 112 7.27 -10.72 -2.59
CA ALA A 112 5.91 -11.16 -2.87
C ALA A 112 5.69 -11.34 -4.39
N HIS A 113 5.01 -12.40 -4.78
CA HIS A 113 4.95 -12.82 -6.17
C HIS A 113 3.60 -13.41 -6.54
N SER A 114 3.28 -13.39 -7.83
CA SER A 114 2.15 -14.12 -8.39
C SER A 114 2.63 -15.52 -8.81
N PRO A 115 1.92 -16.60 -8.43
CA PRO A 115 2.32 -17.99 -8.75
C PRO A 115 2.52 -18.24 -10.25
N GLN A 116 1.75 -17.55 -11.10
CA GLN A 116 1.85 -17.69 -12.57
C GLN A 116 3.25 -17.34 -13.13
N TYR A 117 4.08 -16.61 -12.39
CA TYR A 117 5.43 -16.21 -12.81
C TYR A 117 6.55 -17.11 -12.28
N THR A 118 6.32 -17.90 -11.22
CA THR A 118 7.38 -18.73 -10.62
C THR A 118 7.73 -19.94 -11.48
N ASN A 119 6.75 -20.50 -12.20
CA ASN A 119 6.95 -21.69 -13.03
C ASN A 119 7.86 -21.46 -14.25
N LYS A 120 8.17 -20.21 -14.60
CA LYS A 120 9.00 -19.86 -15.76
C LYS A 120 10.42 -19.40 -15.41
N CYS A 121 10.73 -19.16 -14.14
CA CYS A 121 12.04 -18.67 -13.72
C CYS A 121 12.73 -19.72 -12.86
N SER A 122 13.81 -20.33 -13.36
CA SER A 122 14.76 -21.08 -12.54
C SER A 122 15.80 -20.13 -11.92
N GLY A 123 16.42 -20.55 -10.81
CA GLY A 123 17.55 -19.83 -10.19
C GLY A 123 17.26 -19.20 -8.82
N LEU A 124 18.30 -18.54 -8.28
CA LEU A 124 18.35 -18.05 -6.89
C LEU A 124 17.20 -17.09 -6.54
N ILE A 125 16.83 -16.18 -7.45
CA ILE A 125 15.75 -15.21 -7.20
C ILE A 125 14.39 -15.92 -7.10
N SER A 126 14.16 -16.95 -7.92
CA SER A 126 12.93 -17.74 -7.86
C SER A 126 12.85 -18.49 -6.53
N TRP A 127 13.96 -19.12 -6.13
CA TRP A 127 14.08 -19.76 -4.82
C TRP A 127 13.82 -18.78 -3.66
N LEU A 128 14.42 -17.59 -3.70
CA LEU A 128 14.18 -16.55 -2.69
C LEU A 128 12.71 -16.12 -2.62
N ARG A 129 12.05 -15.96 -3.78
CA ARG A 129 10.63 -15.63 -3.85
C ARG A 129 9.75 -16.69 -3.24
N THR A 130 9.98 -17.94 -3.57
CA THR A 130 9.19 -19.06 -3.05
C THR A 130 9.38 -19.24 -1.54
N ASN A 131 10.60 -19.09 -1.03
CA ASN A 131 10.89 -19.34 0.38
C ASN A 131 10.60 -18.16 1.31
N PHE A 132 10.84 -16.94 0.83
CA PHE A 132 10.71 -15.73 1.67
C PHE A 132 9.53 -14.86 1.30
N GLY A 133 9.10 -14.84 0.04
CA GLY A 133 8.01 -13.99 -0.43
C GLY A 133 6.62 -14.50 -0.05
N ALA A 134 5.66 -13.57 0.05
CA ALA A 134 4.24 -13.94 0.12
C ALA A 134 3.70 -14.27 -1.29
N ALA A 135 2.83 -15.27 -1.39
CA ALA A 135 2.09 -15.53 -2.61
C ALA A 135 0.84 -14.65 -2.65
N PHE A 136 0.64 -13.91 -3.74
CA PHE A 136 -0.63 -13.23 -3.97
C PHE A 136 -1.69 -14.25 -4.36
N PRO A 137 -2.92 -14.15 -3.82
CA PRO A 137 -4.02 -14.99 -4.29
C PRO A 137 -4.29 -14.70 -5.76
N ASP A 138 -4.64 -15.74 -6.51
CA ASP A 138 -5.07 -15.57 -7.89
C ASP A 138 -6.42 -14.81 -7.90
N PRO A 139 -6.57 -13.74 -8.69
CA PRO A 139 -7.80 -12.97 -8.71
C PRO A 139 -9.02 -13.76 -9.17
N ASP A 140 -8.83 -14.71 -10.08
CA ASP A 140 -9.92 -15.49 -10.66
C ASP A 140 -10.35 -16.57 -9.65
N GLU A 141 -9.40 -17.20 -8.93
CA GLU A 141 -9.67 -18.09 -7.78
C GLU A 141 -10.36 -17.35 -6.63
N ALA A 142 -9.90 -16.15 -6.27
CA ALA A 142 -10.51 -15.35 -5.22
C ALA A 142 -11.97 -14.99 -5.53
N GLN A 143 -12.28 -14.74 -6.80
CA GLN A 143 -13.65 -14.51 -7.26
C GLN A 143 -14.50 -15.78 -7.18
N GLN A 144 -13.96 -16.94 -7.59
CA GLN A 144 -14.67 -18.22 -7.45
C GLN A 144 -14.97 -18.54 -5.99
N LEU A 145 -14.02 -18.30 -5.08
CA LEU A 145 -14.21 -18.49 -3.64
C LEU A 145 -15.29 -17.55 -3.08
N GLU A 146 -15.31 -16.29 -3.53
CA GLU A 146 -16.37 -15.35 -3.17
C GLU A 146 -17.74 -15.87 -3.62
N GLN A 147 -17.85 -16.29 -4.87
CA GLN A 147 -19.08 -16.83 -5.44
C GLN A 147 -19.55 -18.09 -4.71
N GLN A 148 -18.65 -19.04 -4.43
CA GLN A 148 -18.96 -20.26 -3.68
C GLN A 148 -19.50 -19.94 -2.30
N ARG A 149 -18.85 -19.04 -1.55
CA ARG A 149 -19.29 -18.62 -0.22
C ARG A 149 -20.68 -17.98 -0.26
N LEU A 150 -20.93 -17.13 -1.24
CA LEU A 150 -22.23 -16.47 -1.43
C LEU A 150 -23.32 -17.50 -1.75
N ASN A 151 -23.03 -18.46 -2.63
CA ASN A 151 -23.96 -19.54 -2.96
C ASN A 151 -24.29 -20.41 -1.73
N THR A 152 -23.29 -20.73 -0.89
CA THR A 152 -23.51 -21.50 0.35
C THR A 152 -24.40 -20.75 1.33
N LEU A 153 -24.12 -19.46 1.57
CA LEU A 153 -24.92 -18.63 2.47
C LEU A 153 -26.35 -18.44 1.95
N ALA A 154 -26.50 -18.20 0.65
CA ALA A 154 -27.80 -18.08 0.02
C ALA A 154 -28.64 -19.36 0.13
N THR A 155 -28.02 -20.52 -0.12
CA THR A 155 -28.68 -21.83 0.00
C THR A 155 -29.13 -22.10 1.44
N SER A 156 -28.37 -21.64 2.44
CA SER A 156 -28.77 -21.77 3.85
C SER A 156 -29.96 -20.88 4.23
N LEU A 157 -30.21 -19.81 3.48
CA LEU A 157 -31.24 -18.81 3.79
C LEU A 157 -32.51 -18.98 2.96
N SER A 158 -32.46 -19.65 1.81
CA SER A 158 -33.63 -19.86 0.93
C SER A 158 -33.42 -21.03 -0.05
N ASN A 159 -34.51 -21.55 -0.62
CA ASN A 159 -34.47 -22.51 -1.74
C ASN A 159 -34.06 -21.84 -3.09
N THR A 160 -33.54 -20.63 -3.05
CA THR A 160 -33.24 -19.80 -4.23
C THR A 160 -31.74 -19.80 -4.50
N GLU A 161 -31.32 -19.95 -5.75
CA GLU A 161 -29.93 -19.70 -6.12
C GLU A 161 -29.70 -18.18 -6.19
N VAL A 162 -28.75 -17.66 -5.41
CA VAL A 162 -28.45 -16.22 -5.37
C VAL A 162 -27.02 -15.98 -5.83
N LYS A 163 -26.88 -15.10 -6.81
CA LYS A 163 -25.61 -14.65 -7.37
C LYS A 163 -25.43 -13.16 -7.09
N ILE A 164 -24.32 -12.77 -6.48
CA ILE A 164 -24.00 -11.37 -6.18
C ILE A 164 -22.73 -10.99 -6.90
N GLU A 165 -22.81 -9.98 -7.77
CA GLU A 165 -21.67 -9.48 -8.55
C GLU A 165 -21.47 -7.98 -8.31
N LEU A 166 -20.22 -7.54 -8.19
CA LEU A 166 -19.90 -6.12 -8.15
C LEU A 166 -20.16 -5.49 -9.54
N CYS A 167 -21.02 -4.49 -9.59
CA CYS A 167 -21.46 -3.85 -10.81
C CYS A 167 -21.29 -2.32 -10.78
N GLN A 168 -21.59 -1.69 -11.91
CA GLN A 168 -21.82 -0.26 -12.04
C GLN A 168 -23.28 0.07 -11.65
N ALA A 169 -23.62 1.36 -11.58
CA ALA A 169 -24.97 1.78 -11.22
C ALA A 169 -26.06 1.32 -12.22
N ASP A 170 -25.67 1.01 -13.46
CA ASP A 170 -26.53 0.47 -14.51
C ASP A 170 -26.66 -1.07 -14.47
N GLY A 171 -26.02 -1.73 -13.49
CA GLY A 171 -26.03 -3.18 -13.33
C GLY A 171 -24.97 -3.92 -14.15
N GLN A 172 -24.19 -3.23 -14.99
CA GLN A 172 -23.13 -3.87 -15.77
C GLN A 172 -21.96 -4.30 -14.86
N PRO A 173 -21.38 -5.50 -15.04
CA PRO A 173 -20.35 -6.00 -14.16
C PRO A 173 -19.08 -5.13 -14.23
N LEU A 174 -18.45 -4.90 -13.08
CA LEU A 174 -17.26 -4.07 -13.01
C LEU A 174 -16.05 -4.84 -13.56
N ARG A 175 -15.46 -4.37 -14.66
CA ARG A 175 -14.32 -5.01 -15.33
C ARG A 175 -13.04 -4.18 -15.29
N CYS A 176 -11.89 -4.84 -15.46
CA CYS A 176 -10.60 -4.19 -15.65
C CYS A 176 -10.10 -4.35 -17.09
N TRP A 177 -10.01 -3.24 -17.80
CA TRP A 177 -9.54 -3.19 -19.19
C TRP A 177 -8.08 -2.72 -19.32
N ARG A 178 -7.34 -2.63 -18.21
CA ARG A 178 -5.97 -2.11 -18.21
C ARG A 178 -4.93 -3.18 -18.46
N ASP A 179 -3.85 -2.77 -19.13
CA ASP A 179 -2.67 -3.59 -19.39
C ASP A 179 -3.06 -5.00 -19.86
N ASN A 180 -2.64 -6.04 -19.15
CA ASN A 180 -2.92 -7.44 -19.51
C ASN A 180 -4.13 -8.03 -18.79
N CYS A 181 -5.00 -7.21 -18.19
CA CYS A 181 -6.15 -7.71 -17.42
C CYS A 181 -7.33 -8.17 -18.27
N ARG A 182 -7.37 -7.89 -19.59
CA ARG A 182 -8.31 -8.50 -20.56
C ARG A 182 -9.77 -8.58 -20.08
N ALA A 183 -10.35 -7.45 -19.66
CA ALA A 183 -11.74 -7.38 -19.21
C ALA A 183 -12.07 -8.21 -17.95
N ARG A 184 -11.05 -8.58 -17.15
CA ARG A 184 -11.23 -9.37 -15.92
C ARG A 184 -12.25 -8.71 -14.99
N LEU A 185 -13.17 -9.52 -14.47
CA LEU A 185 -14.15 -9.11 -13.48
C LEU A 185 -13.48 -8.66 -12.18
N LYS A 186 -14.02 -7.62 -11.53
CA LYS A 186 -13.47 -7.11 -10.28
C LYS A 186 -14.20 -7.69 -9.08
N ALA A 187 -13.48 -8.46 -8.28
CA ALA A 187 -13.92 -8.85 -6.94
C ALA A 187 -13.96 -7.64 -5.98
N PHE A 188 -14.60 -7.81 -4.83
CA PHE A 188 -14.62 -6.79 -3.77
C PHE A 188 -13.19 -6.41 -3.35
N ARG A 189 -12.96 -5.10 -3.17
CA ARG A 189 -11.63 -4.50 -2.91
C ARG A 189 -10.51 -4.87 -3.91
N MET A 190 -10.84 -5.41 -5.08
CA MET A 190 -9.85 -5.62 -6.13
C MET A 190 -9.55 -4.30 -6.84
N ARG A 191 -8.26 -4.03 -7.06
CA ARG A 191 -7.79 -2.83 -7.77
C ARG A 191 -6.62 -3.16 -8.70
N HIS A 192 -6.52 -2.39 -9.78
CA HIS A 192 -5.39 -2.47 -10.71
C HIS A 192 -4.23 -1.62 -10.19
N CYS A 193 -3.11 -2.25 -9.84
CA CYS A 193 -1.90 -1.51 -9.56
C CYS A 193 -1.29 -1.05 -10.88
N GLY A 194 -1.24 0.27 -11.08
CA GLY A 194 -0.65 0.82 -12.28
C GLY A 194 0.84 0.50 -12.40
N ASP A 195 1.58 0.46 -11.29
CA ASP A 195 3.04 0.33 -11.30
C ASP A 195 3.48 -1.12 -11.56
N CYS A 196 2.73 -2.09 -11.01
CA CYS A 196 2.91 -3.51 -11.28
C CYS A 196 2.22 -3.99 -12.57
N GLY A 197 1.21 -3.25 -13.06
CA GLY A 197 0.46 -3.58 -14.28
C GLY A 197 -0.51 -4.77 -14.11
N THR A 198 -0.99 -5.04 -12.90
CA THR A 198 -1.87 -6.17 -12.60
C THR A 198 -2.92 -5.86 -11.54
N CYS A 199 -4.03 -6.59 -11.58
CA CYS A 199 -5.08 -6.53 -10.56
C CYS A 199 -4.67 -7.31 -9.30
N ARG A 200 -4.91 -6.70 -8.14
CA ARG A 200 -4.64 -7.27 -6.82
C ARG A 200 -5.93 -7.29 -5.99
N VAL A 201 -6.19 -8.42 -5.38
CA VAL A 201 -7.30 -8.62 -4.43
C VAL A 201 -6.92 -8.03 -3.08
N GLY A 202 -7.86 -7.34 -2.43
CA GLY A 202 -7.60 -6.64 -1.16
C GLY A 202 -6.44 -5.64 -1.28
N PHE A 203 -6.35 -4.94 -2.40
CA PHE A 203 -5.26 -4.00 -2.67
C PHE A 203 -5.28 -2.84 -1.66
N ASP A 204 -4.16 -2.57 -1.01
CA ASP A 204 -4.00 -1.45 -0.09
C ASP A 204 -3.24 -0.30 -0.78
N HIS A 205 -1.99 -0.55 -1.17
CA HIS A 205 -1.19 0.40 -1.93
C HIS A 205 0.03 -0.25 -2.60
N HIS A 206 0.67 0.46 -3.52
CA HIS A 206 2.00 0.09 -4.02
C HIS A 206 3.07 0.81 -3.19
N CYS A 207 3.98 0.07 -2.56
CA CYS A 207 4.97 0.65 -1.66
C CYS A 207 6.36 0.68 -2.30
N ALA A 208 6.87 1.89 -2.55
CA ALA A 208 8.21 2.07 -3.12
C ALA A 208 9.34 1.56 -2.21
N TRP A 209 9.12 1.44 -0.89
CA TRP A 209 10.12 0.90 0.02
C TRP A 209 10.37 -0.61 -0.15
N PHE A 210 9.42 -1.31 -0.76
CA PHE A 210 9.47 -2.76 -1.00
C PHE A 210 9.41 -3.11 -2.49
N ASP A 211 9.32 -2.12 -3.39
CA ASP A 211 9.06 -2.32 -4.84
C ASP A 211 7.90 -3.29 -5.13
N ASN A 212 6.87 -3.30 -4.27
CA ASN A 212 5.82 -4.31 -4.33
C ASN A 212 4.46 -3.80 -3.82
N ASP A 213 3.41 -4.54 -4.15
CA ASP A 213 2.05 -4.26 -3.71
C ASP A 213 1.82 -4.76 -2.28
N VAL A 214 1.27 -3.88 -1.45
CA VAL A 214 0.71 -4.23 -0.15
C VAL A 214 -0.75 -4.62 -0.36
N THR A 215 -1.11 -5.84 0.01
CA THR A 215 -2.46 -6.38 -0.10
C THR A 215 -2.84 -7.05 1.21
N ALA A 216 -4.11 -6.88 1.64
CA ALA A 216 -4.66 -7.52 2.82
C ALA A 216 -4.39 -9.04 2.87
N PRO A 217 -4.63 -9.83 1.78
CA PRO A 217 -4.40 -11.27 1.80
C PRO A 217 -2.99 -11.72 2.14
N ALA A 218 -1.99 -11.02 1.62
CA ALA A 218 -0.68 -11.61 1.40
C ALA A 218 0.42 -10.86 2.14
N THR A 219 0.48 -9.54 1.96
CA THR A 219 1.64 -8.74 2.35
C THR A 219 1.33 -7.74 3.47
N LEU A 220 0.08 -7.39 3.72
CA LEU A 220 -0.30 -6.40 4.74
C LEU A 220 0.13 -6.80 6.16
N ARG A 221 -0.01 -8.08 6.52
CA ARG A 221 0.49 -8.61 7.81
C ARG A 221 1.98 -8.38 7.97
N ALA A 222 2.76 -8.75 6.96
CA ALA A 222 4.20 -8.63 6.98
C ALA A 222 4.63 -7.14 6.96
N PHE A 223 3.94 -6.31 6.20
CA PHE A 223 4.14 -4.87 6.16
C PHE A 223 3.94 -4.23 7.55
N VAL A 224 2.81 -4.50 8.21
CA VAL A 224 2.54 -3.97 9.56
C VAL A 224 3.51 -4.54 10.59
N ALA A 225 3.84 -5.84 10.50
CA ALA A 225 4.82 -6.45 11.40
C ALA A 225 6.21 -5.81 11.27
N PHE A 226 6.65 -5.49 10.05
CA PHE A 226 7.88 -4.74 9.80
C PHE A 226 7.81 -3.34 10.42
N LEU A 227 6.75 -2.57 10.16
CA LEU A 227 6.65 -1.21 10.69
C LEU A 227 6.67 -1.17 12.23
N VAL A 228 5.98 -2.11 12.89
CA VAL A 228 5.92 -2.21 14.35
C VAL A 228 7.24 -2.71 14.96
N SER A 229 8.04 -3.49 14.22
CA SER A 229 9.31 -4.00 14.74
C SER A 229 10.47 -3.01 14.66
N ILE A 230 10.40 -1.99 13.78
CA ILE A 230 11.49 -1.00 13.62
C ILE A 230 11.74 -0.16 14.89
N PRO A 231 10.73 0.44 15.57
CA PRO A 231 10.98 1.23 16.78
C PRO A 231 11.69 0.46 17.91
N PRO A 232 11.22 -0.72 18.35
CA PRO A 232 11.93 -1.48 19.38
C PRO A 232 13.30 -1.96 18.90
N LEU A 233 13.47 -2.32 17.62
CA LEU A 233 14.76 -2.71 17.07
C LEU A 233 15.76 -1.57 17.17
N TYR A 234 15.37 -0.36 16.84
CA TYR A 234 16.22 0.82 16.95
C TYR A 234 16.59 1.12 18.40
N VAL A 235 15.63 1.10 19.33
CA VAL A 235 15.90 1.36 20.75
C VAL A 235 16.87 0.34 21.31
N ILE A 236 16.65 -0.95 21.03
CA ILE A 236 17.55 -2.02 21.48
C ILE A 236 18.91 -1.84 20.80
N ALA A 237 18.99 -1.79 19.47
CA ALA A 237 20.27 -1.81 18.74
C ALA A 237 21.10 -0.52 18.86
N PHE A 238 20.48 0.65 18.98
CA PHE A 238 21.21 1.93 19.06
C PHE A 238 21.22 2.55 20.46
N GLY A 239 20.37 2.09 21.38
CA GLY A 239 20.28 2.63 22.75
C GLY A 239 21.65 2.76 23.43
N PRO A 240 22.47 1.69 23.49
CA PRO A 240 23.79 1.76 24.10
C PRO A 240 24.78 2.71 23.41
N LEU A 241 24.59 3.01 22.12
CA LEU A 241 25.47 3.91 21.37
C LEU A 241 25.05 5.38 21.51
N PHE A 242 23.87 5.68 22.05
CA PHE A 242 23.37 7.05 22.13
C PHE A 242 24.30 8.00 22.90
N PRO A 243 24.87 7.62 24.08
CA PRO A 243 25.82 8.48 24.78
C PRO A 243 27.07 8.79 23.95
N SER A 244 27.69 7.77 23.33
CA SER A 244 28.88 7.94 22.48
C SER A 244 28.57 8.76 21.23
N ALA A 245 27.40 8.55 20.61
CA ALA A 245 26.94 9.32 19.47
C ALA A 245 26.76 10.80 19.82
N TRP A 246 26.14 11.08 20.97
CA TRP A 246 25.92 12.43 21.47
C TRP A 246 27.23 13.12 21.85
N GLN A 247 28.14 12.42 22.52
CA GLN A 247 29.47 12.93 22.84
C GLN A 247 30.26 13.24 21.58
N THR A 248 30.28 12.32 20.61
CA THR A 248 30.92 12.53 19.31
C THR A 248 30.32 13.74 18.60
N LEU A 249 28.99 13.90 18.61
CA LEU A 249 28.33 15.06 18.03
C LEU A 249 28.73 16.37 18.72
N LYS A 250 28.79 16.40 20.06
CA LYS A 250 29.25 17.55 20.84
C LYS A 250 30.70 17.90 20.50
N GLN A 251 31.62 16.94 20.56
CA GLN A 251 33.02 17.17 20.24
C GLN A 251 33.19 17.66 18.78
N ILE A 252 32.41 17.11 17.84
CA ILE A 252 32.36 17.60 16.46
C ILE A 252 31.82 19.02 16.42
N LYS A 253 30.74 19.37 17.14
CA LYS A 253 30.24 20.74 17.20
C LYS A 253 31.28 21.71 17.76
N ASP A 254 31.92 21.37 18.88
CA ASP A 254 32.88 22.23 19.59
C ASP A 254 34.14 22.47 18.76
N PHE A 255 34.67 21.41 18.16
CA PHE A 255 35.79 21.57 17.23
C PHE A 255 35.37 22.51 16.06
N THR A 256 34.06 22.62 15.71
CA THR A 256 33.54 23.38 14.52
C THR A 256 33.60 24.84 14.81
N ALA A 257 33.25 25.16 16.04
CA ALA A 257 33.46 26.47 16.58
C ALA A 257 34.94 26.84 16.62
N SER A 258 35.90 25.91 16.72
CA SER A 258 37.34 26.25 16.87
C SER A 258 38.24 26.15 15.62
N ASP A 259 37.92 25.35 14.60
CA ASP A 259 38.76 25.20 13.39
C ASP A 259 38.67 26.44 12.45
N ALA A 260 39.70 27.29 12.49
CA ALA A 260 39.80 28.51 11.68
C ALA A 260 39.76 28.26 10.17
N VAL A 261 40.26 27.11 9.69
CA VAL A 261 40.32 26.79 8.27
C VAL A 261 38.94 26.36 7.75
N ILE A 262 38.17 25.59 8.53
CA ILE A 262 36.79 25.26 8.16
C ILE A 262 35.91 26.52 8.23
N ARG A 263 36.10 27.35 9.26
CA ARG A 263 35.36 28.60 9.40
C ARG A 263 35.58 29.52 8.20
N SER A 264 36.83 29.73 7.79
CA SER A 264 37.18 30.57 6.63
C SER A 264 36.74 29.97 5.29
N LYS A 265 36.88 28.65 5.08
CA LYS A 265 36.54 28.00 3.79
C LYS A 265 35.05 27.73 3.59
N TRP A 266 34.27 27.60 4.66
CA TRP A 266 32.85 27.23 4.57
C TRP A 266 31.93 28.22 5.29
N TYR A 267 32.02 28.33 6.61
CA TYR A 267 31.04 29.11 7.39
C TYR A 267 31.07 30.62 7.11
N ASN A 268 32.22 31.19 6.74
CA ASN A 268 32.31 32.62 6.41
C ASN A 268 31.90 32.92 4.96
N LYS A 269 31.60 31.90 4.14
CA LYS A 269 31.28 32.07 2.73
C LYS A 269 29.78 32.19 2.53
N TRP A 270 29.34 33.20 1.78
CA TRP A 270 27.92 33.43 1.50
C TRP A 270 27.24 32.21 0.84
N TYR A 271 27.95 31.51 -0.06
CA TYR A 271 27.42 30.36 -0.78
C TYR A 271 27.09 29.16 0.11
N SER A 272 27.63 29.10 1.33
CA SER A 272 27.28 28.04 2.28
C SER A 272 25.80 28.08 2.71
N TRP A 273 25.09 29.18 2.42
CA TRP A 273 23.67 29.37 2.67
C TRP A 273 22.76 28.97 1.51
N ILE A 274 23.28 28.57 0.34
CA ILE A 274 22.46 28.28 -0.86
C ILE A 274 21.40 27.19 -0.60
N GLY A 275 21.67 26.23 0.29
CA GLY A 275 20.71 25.19 0.71
C GLY A 275 20.03 25.45 2.06
N GLY A 276 20.12 26.67 2.60
CA GLY A 276 19.58 27.04 3.91
C GLY A 276 20.39 26.50 5.12
N PRO A 277 19.87 26.69 6.35
CA PRO A 277 20.59 26.35 7.57
C PRO A 277 20.99 24.87 7.67
N ALA A 278 20.09 23.94 7.31
CA ALA A 278 20.36 22.51 7.41
C ALA A 278 21.50 22.07 6.48
N PHE A 279 21.48 22.51 5.22
CA PHE A 279 22.54 22.20 4.26
C PHE A 279 23.90 22.75 4.71
N ARG A 280 23.93 23.98 5.21
CA ARG A 280 25.14 24.61 5.77
C ARG A 280 25.76 23.75 6.87
N TRP A 281 24.95 23.21 7.77
CA TRP A 281 25.38 22.31 8.82
C TRP A 281 25.85 20.94 8.30
N ILE A 282 25.14 20.34 7.35
CA ILE A 282 25.50 19.03 6.77
C ILE A 282 26.87 19.07 6.07
N VAL A 283 27.10 20.07 5.21
CA VAL A 283 28.39 20.20 4.51
C VAL A 283 29.51 20.54 5.49
N GLY A 284 29.26 21.43 6.45
CA GLY A 284 30.21 21.76 7.51
C GLY A 284 30.61 20.52 8.33
N TYR A 285 29.63 19.69 8.67
CA TYR A 285 29.83 18.39 9.31
C TYR A 285 30.66 17.43 8.45
N ALA A 286 30.40 17.34 7.14
CA ALA A 286 31.12 16.46 6.23
C ALA A 286 32.60 16.87 6.04
N LEU A 287 32.86 18.17 5.83
CA LEU A 287 34.22 18.72 5.71
C LEU A 287 35.08 18.41 6.95
N ARG A 288 34.40 18.41 8.09
CA ARG A 288 34.94 18.18 9.41
C ARG A 288 35.14 16.70 9.74
N ALA A 289 34.16 15.87 9.41
CA ALA A 289 34.27 14.42 9.50
C ALA A 289 35.49 13.90 8.71
N LYS A 290 35.84 14.57 7.59
CA LYS A 290 37.06 14.28 6.81
C LYS A 290 38.36 14.64 7.52
N ARG A 291 38.36 15.65 8.40
CA ARG A 291 39.54 16.13 9.14
C ARG A 291 39.69 15.51 10.53
N TRP A 292 38.58 15.11 11.13
CA TRP A 292 38.49 14.44 12.43
C TRP A 292 39.52 13.31 12.63
N PRO A 293 39.84 12.47 11.62
CA PRO A 293 40.78 11.38 11.82
C PRO A 293 42.21 11.81 12.15
N LYS A 294 42.59 13.05 11.84
CA LYS A 294 43.95 13.54 12.05
C LYS A 294 44.17 14.17 13.43
N SER A 295 43.11 14.54 14.14
CA SER A 295 43.22 15.35 15.36
C SER A 295 43.12 14.58 16.68
N SER A 296 42.73 13.30 16.66
CA SER A 296 42.44 12.56 17.89
C SER A 296 43.18 11.21 17.90
N LYS A 297 44.20 11.12 18.77
CA LYS A 297 45.07 9.94 18.97
C LYS A 297 44.41 8.84 19.81
N ASP A 298 43.50 9.19 20.72
CA ASP A 298 42.86 8.23 21.65
C ASP A 298 41.37 8.02 21.35
N ARG A 299 41.07 7.36 20.22
CA ARG A 299 39.68 7.12 19.83
C ARG A 299 39.22 5.70 20.06
N TRP A 300 38.01 5.58 20.58
CA TRP A 300 37.32 4.31 20.61
C TRP A 300 36.88 3.89 19.20
N PRO A 301 36.87 2.60 18.85
CA PRO A 301 36.53 2.12 17.50
C PRO A 301 35.15 2.56 16.97
N HIS A 302 34.22 2.84 17.90
CA HIS A 302 32.85 3.26 17.62
C HIS A 302 32.66 4.80 17.64
N GLU A 303 33.67 5.57 18.06
CA GLU A 303 33.64 7.04 18.02
C GLU A 303 34.08 7.55 16.66
N SER A 304 33.16 7.41 15.70
CA SER A 304 33.31 7.90 14.34
C SER A 304 32.30 9.00 14.08
N PRO A 305 32.60 10.00 13.23
CA PRO A 305 31.58 10.90 12.69
C PRO A 305 30.41 10.16 12.01
N ARG A 306 30.59 8.90 11.63
CA ARG A 306 29.50 8.08 11.07
C ARG A 306 28.44 7.71 12.12
N THR A 307 28.84 7.58 13.39
CA THR A 307 27.98 7.10 14.49
C THR A 307 26.76 7.99 14.71
N PRO A 308 26.90 9.31 14.98
CA PRO A 308 25.72 10.17 15.14
C PRO A 308 24.89 10.30 13.85
N VAL A 309 25.50 10.19 12.66
CA VAL A 309 24.76 10.20 11.39
C VAL A 309 23.89 8.96 11.25
N LEU A 310 24.41 7.77 11.54
CA LEU A 310 23.66 6.51 11.48
C LEU A 310 22.54 6.48 12.54
N VAL A 311 22.83 6.92 13.76
CA VAL A 311 21.83 7.02 14.84
C VAL A 311 20.71 8.00 14.43
N ALA A 312 21.05 9.20 13.95
CA ALA A 312 20.06 10.18 13.51
C ALA A 312 19.22 9.68 12.33
N LEU A 313 19.84 9.04 11.33
CA LEU A 313 19.14 8.46 10.20
C LEU A 313 18.20 7.31 10.64
N GLY A 314 18.65 6.49 11.58
CA GLY A 314 17.80 5.47 12.22
C GLY A 314 16.58 6.08 12.92
N ALA A 315 16.76 7.19 13.64
CA ALA A 315 15.65 7.90 14.28
C ALA A 315 14.62 8.41 13.26
N VAL A 316 15.07 8.90 12.09
CA VAL A 316 14.18 9.29 10.99
C VAL A 316 13.37 8.08 10.49
N PHE A 317 14.01 6.92 10.30
CA PHE A 317 13.30 5.70 9.90
C PHE A 317 12.29 5.23 10.96
N VAL A 318 12.63 5.32 12.25
CA VAL A 318 11.70 5.01 13.35
C VAL A 318 10.50 5.93 13.33
N PHE A 319 10.70 7.24 13.15
CA PHE A 319 9.61 8.20 13.07
C PHE A 319 8.66 7.86 11.91
N VAL A 320 9.20 7.64 10.71
CA VAL A 320 8.41 7.26 9.53
C VAL A 320 7.68 5.94 9.75
N ALA A 321 8.36 4.91 10.26
CA ALA A 321 7.77 3.61 10.54
C ALA A 321 6.64 3.70 11.57
N THR A 322 6.83 4.49 12.62
CA THR A 322 5.83 4.70 13.68
C THR A 322 4.60 5.42 13.14
N ALA A 323 4.78 6.49 12.36
CA ALA A 323 3.68 7.23 11.75
C ALA A 323 2.87 6.36 10.78
N LEU A 324 3.55 5.55 9.96
CA LEU A 324 2.90 4.60 9.05
C LEU A 324 2.21 3.46 9.81
N ALA A 325 2.81 2.91 10.86
CA ALA A 325 2.20 1.87 11.70
C ALA A 325 0.94 2.40 12.37
N ALA A 326 1.01 3.57 13.01
CA ALA A 326 -0.13 4.21 13.66
C ALA A 326 -1.25 4.48 12.67
N SER A 327 -0.95 5.12 11.53
CA SER A 327 -1.96 5.40 10.49
C SER A 327 -2.60 4.12 9.95
N SER A 328 -1.80 3.09 9.65
CA SER A 328 -2.29 1.81 9.15
C SER A 328 -3.20 1.16 10.19
N LEU A 329 -2.74 1.01 11.44
CA LEU A 329 -3.54 0.41 12.51
C LEU A 329 -4.84 1.16 12.77
N THR A 330 -4.83 2.51 12.75
CA THR A 330 -6.06 3.31 12.90
C THR A 330 -7.05 3.04 11.76
N GLN A 331 -6.58 2.87 10.52
CA GLN A 331 -7.44 2.54 9.38
C GLN A 331 -7.96 1.09 9.47
N LEU A 332 -7.10 0.15 9.84
CA LEU A 332 -7.47 -1.25 10.02
C LEU A 332 -8.49 -1.44 11.14
N ARG A 333 -8.42 -0.65 12.22
CA ARG A 333 -9.48 -0.63 13.27
C ARG A 333 -10.86 -0.30 12.70
N LYS A 334 -10.92 0.52 11.64
CA LYS A 334 -12.17 0.90 10.95
C LYS A 334 -12.52 -0.07 9.82
N GLY A 335 -11.77 -1.14 9.62
CA GLY A 335 -11.96 -2.07 8.51
C GLY A 335 -11.52 -1.51 7.15
N MET A 336 -10.86 -0.35 7.10
CA MET A 336 -10.49 0.34 5.86
C MET A 336 -9.04 0.04 5.46
N LEU A 337 -8.81 -0.04 4.16
CA LEU A 337 -7.48 0.04 3.57
C LEU A 337 -7.15 1.51 3.19
N THR A 338 -5.87 1.80 2.98
CA THR A 338 -5.35 3.10 2.53
C THR A 338 -6.04 3.55 1.25
N VAL A 339 -6.24 2.63 0.29
CA VAL A 339 -6.97 2.96 -0.94
C VAL A 339 -8.41 3.39 -0.68
N ASP A 340 -9.08 2.82 0.32
CA ASP A 340 -10.47 3.16 0.66
C ASP A 340 -10.53 4.57 1.23
N LEU A 341 -9.62 4.89 2.16
CA LEU A 341 -9.49 6.22 2.74
C LEU A 341 -9.16 7.30 1.70
N GLU A 342 -8.18 7.03 0.83
CA GLU A 342 -7.76 8.00 -0.18
C GLU A 342 -8.83 8.19 -1.27
N ARG A 343 -9.62 7.17 -1.60
CA ARG A 343 -10.81 7.31 -2.44
C ARG A 343 -11.86 8.20 -1.79
N ALA A 344 -12.20 7.94 -0.53
CA ALA A 344 -13.18 8.76 0.20
C ALA A 344 -12.74 10.24 0.30
N LYS A 345 -11.45 10.49 0.58
CA LYS A 345 -10.88 11.85 0.57
C LYS A 345 -10.93 12.50 -0.81
N ALA A 346 -10.58 11.76 -1.86
CA ALA A 346 -10.60 12.28 -3.23
C ALA A 346 -12.03 12.60 -3.67
N TYR A 347 -12.99 11.74 -3.33
CA TYR A 347 -14.42 11.98 -3.55
C TYR A 347 -14.90 13.24 -2.84
N GLY A 348 -14.59 13.39 -1.55
CA GLY A 348 -14.96 14.60 -0.78
C GLY A 348 -14.37 15.89 -1.35
N LYS A 349 -13.11 15.86 -1.81
CA LYS A 349 -12.48 17.01 -2.49
C LYS A 349 -13.17 17.35 -3.80
N LEU A 350 -13.51 16.36 -4.62
CA LEU A 350 -14.22 16.58 -5.89
C LEU A 350 -15.63 17.13 -5.64
N ARG A 351 -16.34 16.61 -4.62
CA ARG A 351 -17.67 17.11 -4.24
C ARG A 351 -17.63 18.61 -3.92
N LEU A 352 -16.70 19.04 -3.07
CA LEU A 352 -16.52 20.46 -2.73
C LEU A 352 -16.14 21.32 -3.95
N GLN A 353 -15.33 20.79 -4.87
CA GLN A 353 -14.99 21.48 -6.11
C GLN A 353 -16.19 21.63 -7.04
N MET A 354 -17.03 20.59 -7.12
CA MET A 354 -18.26 20.59 -7.92
C MET A 354 -19.26 21.60 -7.35
N GLU A 355 -19.52 21.58 -6.04
CA GLU A 355 -20.39 22.57 -5.36
C GLU A 355 -19.92 24.01 -5.59
N LYS A 356 -18.60 24.25 -5.54
CA LYS A 356 -18.04 25.58 -5.83
C LYS A 356 -18.22 25.97 -7.30
N LEU A 357 -18.05 25.03 -8.23
CA LEU A 357 -18.22 25.29 -9.65
C LEU A 357 -19.69 25.55 -10.00
N GLU A 358 -20.62 24.78 -9.44
CA GLU A 358 -22.07 24.98 -9.61
C GLU A 358 -22.50 26.38 -9.14
N LYS A 359 -21.93 26.89 -8.04
CA LYS A 359 -22.21 28.25 -7.56
C LYS A 359 -21.64 29.37 -8.43
N LEU A 360 -20.50 29.14 -9.08
CA LEU A 360 -19.82 30.15 -9.90
C LEU A 360 -20.32 30.18 -11.34
N THR A 361 -20.95 29.09 -11.79
CA THR A 361 -21.26 28.91 -13.21
C THR A 361 -22.75 29.13 -13.45
N ASN A 362 -23.11 30.22 -14.13
CA ASN A 362 -24.47 30.44 -14.67
C ASN A 362 -24.74 29.56 -15.92
N GLY A 363 -24.30 28.30 -15.92
CA GLY A 363 -24.52 27.34 -17.01
C GLY A 363 -23.48 27.28 -18.14
N SER A 364 -22.38 28.05 -18.14
CA SER A 364 -21.36 28.01 -19.21
C SER A 364 -20.44 26.77 -19.20
N ASP A 365 -20.22 26.13 -18.04
CA ASP A 365 -19.23 25.05 -17.85
C ASP A 365 -19.86 23.65 -17.71
N VAL A 366 -20.93 23.34 -18.48
CA VAL A 366 -21.64 22.04 -18.39
C VAL A 366 -20.70 20.85 -18.65
N GLU A 367 -19.80 20.94 -19.64
CA GLU A 367 -18.88 19.84 -19.97
C GLU A 367 -17.94 19.51 -18.81
N LYS A 368 -17.43 20.54 -18.14
CA LYS A 368 -16.53 20.40 -17.00
C LYS A 368 -17.24 19.81 -15.79
N LEU A 369 -18.49 20.23 -15.52
CA LEU A 369 -19.33 19.64 -14.48
C LEU A 369 -19.62 18.16 -14.78
N THR A 370 -19.97 17.81 -16.02
CA THR A 370 -20.20 16.42 -16.43
C THR A 370 -18.94 15.58 -16.26
N ALA A 371 -17.77 16.08 -16.67
CA ALA A 371 -16.49 15.39 -16.47
C ALA A 371 -16.11 15.23 -14.98
N MET A 372 -16.48 16.20 -14.12
CA MET A 372 -16.30 16.07 -12.67
C MET A 372 -17.26 15.04 -12.07
N ARG A 373 -18.52 15.04 -12.47
CA ARG A 373 -19.54 14.07 -12.02
C ARG A 373 -19.14 12.64 -12.37
N GLN A 374 -18.70 12.41 -13.62
CA GLN A 374 -18.18 11.11 -14.03
C GLN A 374 -16.96 10.67 -13.18
N LYS A 375 -16.05 11.59 -12.86
CA LYS A 375 -14.92 11.28 -11.96
C LYS A 375 -15.39 10.98 -10.54
N MET A 376 -16.38 11.71 -10.03
CA MET A 376 -16.97 11.45 -8.71
C MET A 376 -17.60 10.07 -8.63
N GLU A 377 -18.36 9.65 -9.64
CA GLU A 377 -18.94 8.31 -9.72
C GLU A 377 -17.87 7.22 -9.64
N THR A 378 -16.76 7.37 -10.39
CA THR A 378 -15.65 6.38 -10.32
C THR A 378 -14.96 6.31 -8.95
N LEU A 379 -14.97 7.41 -8.20
CA LEU A 379 -14.37 7.55 -6.88
C LEU A 379 -15.35 7.35 -5.74
N SER A 380 -16.64 7.14 -6.04
CA SER A 380 -17.68 7.00 -5.05
C SER A 380 -17.28 5.95 -3.98
N PRO A 381 -17.50 6.25 -2.70
CA PRO A 381 -17.33 5.28 -1.63
C PRO A 381 -18.42 4.20 -1.69
N THR A 382 -19.60 4.54 -2.23
CA THR A 382 -20.70 3.61 -2.48
C THR A 382 -20.32 2.60 -3.55
N GLN A 383 -20.67 1.35 -3.31
CA GLN A 383 -20.49 0.26 -4.25
C GLN A 383 -21.83 -0.34 -4.64
N TYR A 384 -21.94 -0.77 -5.89
CA TYR A 384 -23.16 -1.37 -6.43
C TYR A 384 -22.97 -2.87 -6.59
N PHE A 385 -24.00 -3.61 -6.22
CA PHE A 385 -24.04 -5.06 -6.27
C PHE A 385 -25.27 -5.48 -7.06
N LYS A 386 -25.06 -6.24 -8.13
CA LYS A 386 -26.13 -6.89 -8.87
C LYS A 386 -26.44 -8.21 -8.17
N VAL A 387 -27.64 -8.31 -7.62
CA VAL A 387 -28.17 -9.50 -6.96
C VAL A 387 -29.12 -10.18 -7.94
N SER A 388 -28.71 -11.32 -8.46
CA SER A 388 -29.51 -12.15 -9.37
C SER A 388 -29.99 -13.37 -8.60
N THR A 389 -31.28 -13.64 -8.64
CA THR A 389 -31.88 -14.78 -7.95
C THR A 389 -32.64 -15.66 -8.93
N LYS A 390 -32.46 -16.97 -8.81
CA LYS A 390 -33.20 -17.97 -9.59
C LYS A 390 -33.95 -18.89 -8.64
N ASP A 391 -35.27 -18.83 -8.70
CA ASP A 391 -36.12 -19.76 -7.95
C ASP A 391 -35.96 -21.17 -8.55
N LYS A 392 -35.61 -22.15 -7.71
CA LYS A 392 -35.38 -23.53 -8.18
C LYS A 392 -36.65 -24.22 -8.66
N ASN A 393 -37.82 -23.81 -8.17
CA ASN A 393 -39.10 -24.43 -8.48
C ASN A 393 -39.73 -23.82 -9.73
N SER A 394 -39.79 -22.49 -9.80
CA SER A 394 -40.41 -21.80 -10.94
C SER A 394 -39.44 -21.54 -12.09
N GLY A 395 -38.13 -21.56 -11.82
CA GLY A 395 -37.10 -21.14 -12.77
C GLY A 395 -37.08 -19.62 -13.02
N GLU A 396 -37.92 -18.84 -12.34
CA GLU A 396 -38.02 -17.39 -12.51
C GLU A 396 -36.71 -16.71 -12.05
N GLU A 397 -36.14 -15.90 -12.94
CA GLU A 397 -34.94 -15.10 -12.66
C GLU A 397 -35.34 -13.65 -12.33
N LYS A 398 -34.91 -13.17 -11.15
CA LYS A 398 -35.09 -11.78 -10.72
C LYS A 398 -33.75 -11.12 -10.51
N GLU A 399 -33.61 -9.89 -10.97
CA GLU A 399 -32.39 -9.10 -10.80
C GLU A 399 -32.69 -7.81 -10.05
N SER A 400 -31.82 -7.44 -9.13
CA SER A 400 -31.87 -6.16 -8.42
C SER A 400 -30.48 -5.55 -8.30
N ILE A 401 -30.39 -4.23 -8.33
CA ILE A 401 -29.15 -3.49 -8.11
C ILE A 401 -29.22 -2.85 -6.74
N VAL A 402 -28.29 -3.21 -5.87
CA VAL A 402 -28.19 -2.72 -4.49
C VAL A 402 -26.97 -1.82 -4.36
N ALA A 403 -27.18 -0.60 -3.86
CA ALA A 403 -26.10 0.29 -3.48
C ALA A 403 -25.79 0.12 -1.98
N LEU A 404 -24.51 0.02 -1.61
CA LEU A 404 -24.08 -0.01 -0.22
C LEU A 404 -22.87 0.89 0.00
N SER A 405 -22.93 1.72 1.03
CA SER A 405 -21.89 2.68 1.43
C SER A 405 -21.07 2.17 2.65
N PRO A 406 -19.85 2.70 2.87
CA PRO A 406 -19.07 2.39 4.07
C PRO A 406 -19.81 2.68 5.38
N GLU A 407 -20.62 3.74 5.42
CA GLU A 407 -21.45 4.16 6.54
C GLU A 407 -22.53 3.13 6.86
N GLU A 408 -23.08 2.49 5.83
CA GLU A 408 -24.00 1.36 5.96
C GLU A 408 -23.29 0.05 6.31
N GLY A 409 -22.00 0.08 6.64
CA GLY A 409 -21.25 -1.07 7.12
C GLY A 409 -20.63 -1.94 6.03
N LEU A 410 -20.54 -1.46 4.77
CA LEU A 410 -19.86 -2.17 3.68
C LEU A 410 -18.44 -2.64 4.08
N LEU A 411 -17.73 -1.80 4.85
CA LEU A 411 -16.34 -2.06 5.26
C LEU A 411 -16.21 -2.54 6.71
N SER A 412 -17.26 -2.38 7.52
CA SER A 412 -17.25 -2.74 8.95
C SER A 412 -17.51 -4.23 9.14
N ARG A 413 -16.75 -4.86 10.05
CA ARG A 413 -16.88 -6.29 10.39
C ARG A 413 -17.04 -6.53 11.88
N GLY A 414 -17.64 -5.57 12.58
CA GLY A 414 -17.82 -5.61 14.03
C GLY A 414 -16.77 -4.78 14.76
N SER A 415 -16.12 -5.35 15.77
CA SER A 415 -15.21 -4.62 16.64
C SER A 415 -13.89 -4.21 15.95
N ALA A 416 -13.23 -3.19 16.51
CA ALA A 416 -11.94 -2.72 16.00
C ALA A 416 -10.88 -3.83 15.91
N TRP A 417 -10.87 -4.75 16.88
CA TRP A 417 -9.96 -5.89 16.90
C TRP A 417 -10.35 -6.99 15.91
N ALA A 418 -11.64 -7.19 15.65
CA ALA A 418 -12.10 -8.11 14.61
C ALA A 418 -11.63 -7.62 13.23
N ASN A 419 -11.74 -6.32 12.97
CA ASN A 419 -11.25 -5.72 11.73
C ASN A 419 -9.73 -5.89 11.55
N ILE A 420 -8.93 -5.58 12.59
CA ILE A 420 -7.46 -5.78 12.55
C ILE A 420 -7.14 -7.26 12.34
N GLY A 421 -7.70 -8.14 13.17
CA GLY A 421 -7.38 -9.56 13.17
C GLY A 421 -7.67 -10.22 11.82
N ARG A 422 -8.76 -9.82 11.16
CA ARG A 422 -9.11 -10.33 9.84
C ARG A 422 -8.23 -9.75 8.74
N LEU A 423 -8.05 -8.43 8.69
CA LEU A 423 -7.23 -7.77 7.65
C LEU A 423 -5.75 -8.18 7.72
N LEU A 424 -5.26 -8.52 8.90
CA LEU A 424 -3.90 -9.03 9.11
C LEU A 424 -3.82 -10.57 9.07
N GLY A 425 -4.94 -11.29 8.87
CA GLY A 425 -4.95 -12.76 8.86
C GLY A 425 -4.39 -13.37 10.16
N LEU A 426 -4.70 -12.76 11.32
CA LEU A 426 -4.26 -13.22 12.65
C LEU A 426 -5.20 -14.27 13.23
N LYS A 427 -6.50 -14.17 13.00
CA LYS A 427 -7.44 -15.23 13.35
C LYS A 427 -7.52 -16.17 12.16
N GLN A 428 -7.24 -17.47 12.39
CA GLN A 428 -7.77 -18.49 11.49
C GLN A 428 -9.26 -18.24 11.42
N ALA A 429 -9.76 -18.02 10.21
CA ALA A 429 -11.18 -17.95 9.97
C ALA A 429 -11.79 -19.17 10.68
N SER A 430 -12.72 -18.95 11.62
CA SER A 430 -13.76 -19.96 11.78
C SER A 430 -14.31 -20.22 10.38
N SER A 431 -14.69 -21.44 10.02
CA SER A 431 -15.08 -21.80 8.66
C SER A 431 -16.06 -20.81 7.98
N SER A 432 -16.84 -20.07 8.77
CA SER A 432 -17.75 -18.99 8.34
C SER A 432 -17.09 -17.67 7.91
N ASP A 433 -15.91 -17.33 8.45
CA ASP A 433 -15.36 -15.99 8.45
C ASP A 433 -14.30 -15.83 7.35
N GLY A 434 -14.73 -15.96 6.10
CA GLY A 434 -13.86 -15.93 4.93
C GLY A 434 -12.87 -14.75 4.85
N PRO A 435 -11.93 -14.75 3.90
CA PRO A 435 -10.85 -13.78 3.87
C PRO A 435 -11.27 -12.30 3.89
N ALA A 436 -10.36 -11.42 4.33
CA ALA A 436 -10.64 -10.00 4.59
C ALA A 436 -10.98 -9.14 3.36
N TRP A 437 -10.84 -9.69 2.16
CA TRP A 437 -11.24 -9.05 0.91
C TRP A 437 -12.62 -9.49 0.41
N LEU A 438 -13.28 -10.44 1.06
CA LEU A 438 -14.66 -10.84 0.76
C LEU A 438 -15.65 -9.95 1.50
N LEU A 439 -16.87 -9.80 1.03
CA LEU A 439 -17.93 -9.13 1.81
C LEU A 439 -18.04 -9.71 3.25
N SER A 440 -18.23 -8.83 4.22
CA SER A 440 -18.52 -9.24 5.59
C SER A 440 -19.93 -9.83 5.66
N GLU A 441 -20.19 -10.71 6.62
CA GLU A 441 -21.54 -11.26 6.79
C GLU A 441 -22.59 -10.16 7.05
N PRO A 442 -22.32 -9.13 7.88
CA PRO A 442 -23.25 -8.00 8.02
C PRO A 442 -23.50 -7.24 6.71
N ALA A 443 -22.46 -6.99 5.90
CA ALA A 443 -22.61 -6.32 4.61
C ALA A 443 -23.42 -7.17 3.63
N LEU A 444 -23.18 -8.48 3.61
CA LEU A 444 -23.93 -9.42 2.79
C LEU A 444 -25.41 -9.47 3.21
N ARG A 445 -25.70 -9.56 4.51
CA ARG A 445 -27.08 -9.54 5.03
C ARG A 445 -27.80 -8.27 4.61
N LYS A 446 -27.14 -7.11 4.70
CA LYS A 446 -27.69 -5.83 4.24
C LYS A 446 -27.96 -5.81 2.73
N ILE A 447 -27.07 -6.39 1.92
CA ILE A 447 -27.30 -6.52 0.48
C ILE A 447 -28.54 -7.38 0.21
N LEU A 448 -28.67 -8.52 0.89
CA LEU A 448 -29.82 -9.42 0.73
C LEU A 448 -31.14 -8.80 1.22
N GLN A 449 -31.11 -8.05 2.33
CA GLN A 449 -32.27 -7.30 2.84
C GLN A 449 -32.70 -6.19 1.86
N ALA A 450 -31.74 -5.46 1.30
CA ALA A 450 -32.02 -4.42 0.30
C ALA A 450 -32.58 -5.01 -1.01
N ALA A 451 -32.19 -6.24 -1.36
CA ALA A 451 -32.74 -7.01 -2.46
C ALA A 451 -34.09 -7.70 -2.13
N ALA A 452 -34.66 -7.47 -0.94
CA ALA A 452 -35.89 -8.10 -0.46
C ALA A 452 -35.85 -9.64 -0.38
N LEU A 453 -34.65 -10.22 -0.22
CA LEU A 453 -34.45 -11.67 -0.08
C LEU A 453 -34.42 -12.12 1.39
N LEU A 454 -34.24 -11.17 2.31
CA LEU A 454 -34.29 -11.39 3.75
C LEU A 454 -35.24 -10.36 4.39
N PRO A 455 -35.96 -10.74 5.46
CA PRO A 455 -36.76 -9.79 6.21
C PRO A 455 -35.86 -8.68 6.76
N ARG A 456 -36.37 -7.44 6.75
CA ARG A 456 -35.71 -6.32 7.42
C ARG A 456 -35.72 -6.61 8.92
N GLU A 457 -34.54 -6.65 9.52
CA GLU A 457 -34.44 -6.68 10.98
C GLU A 457 -35.07 -5.37 11.49
N ASN A 458 -36.12 -5.46 12.30
CA ASN A 458 -36.69 -4.30 12.97
C ASN A 458 -35.60 -3.74 13.89
N SER A 459 -35.05 -2.58 13.52
CA SER A 459 -34.07 -1.86 14.33
C SER A 459 -34.77 -1.32 15.57
N ASN A 460 -34.80 -2.14 16.63
CA ASN A 460 -35.20 -1.72 17.97
C ASN A 460 -34.12 -0.84 18.62
#